data_AF-A0A369KWZ2-F1
#
_entry.id   AF-A0A369KWZ2-F1
#
_cell.length_a   1.000
_cell.length_b   1.000
_cell.length_c   1.000
_cell.angle_alpha   90.00
_cell.angle_beta   90.00
_cell.angle_gamma   90.00
#
_symmetry.space_group_name_H-M   'P 1'
#
loop_
_entity.id
_entity.type
_entity.pdbx_description
1 polymer ?
#
loop_
_entity_poly.entity_id
_entity_poly.type
_entity_poly.pdbx_seq_one_letter_code
_entity_poly.pdbx_strand_id
1 'polypeptide(L)'
;MLEHLLKLISFEKLIDSFKNQNLFEDFNLYHETYALRQAKVAKTSDSDILKFILPPEISKKMFGLGNLNLLAFIFALRHKILFLNSMFHLSSIKHKNSPLFQQTKDEFCVVFGEEFFEQYCLNHNMLGSNYWGEAKQLPIFGFSAIGCHFAMRDVSLCRAFDAYHIPYCKNVTTDVFCEQHKHEKFWHETISIEASIQTKMSQFYANTNNFSQFDEESLKQLINNFFHYFESSFKFSAPELRDTEKIKDMLKFYSFSSLEEIKQDGGNELRRRFLEMAKNHHPDIGGSQELFREAREHYEYLKEIIPK
;
A
#
# COMPACT_ATOMS: atom_id res chain seq x y z
N MET A 1 9.58 -14.82 -4.73
CA MET A 1 9.86 -13.37 -4.54
C MET A 1 8.69 -12.65 -3.88
N LEU A 2 7.48 -12.71 -4.46
CA LEU A 2 6.25 -12.22 -3.82
C LEU A 2 6.10 -12.74 -2.39
N GLU A 3 6.31 -14.05 -2.16
CA GLU A 3 6.28 -14.64 -0.82
C GLU A 3 7.19 -13.93 0.21
N HIS A 4 8.36 -13.46 -0.22
CA HIS A 4 9.27 -12.72 0.68
C HIS A 4 8.66 -11.36 1.05
N LEU A 5 8.10 -10.64 0.08
CA LEU A 5 7.40 -9.38 0.32
C LEU A 5 6.16 -9.58 1.22
N LEU A 6 5.40 -10.64 0.99
CA LEU A 6 4.23 -10.99 1.80
C LEU A 6 4.62 -11.30 3.25
N LYS A 7 5.79 -11.91 3.50
CA LYS A 7 6.33 -12.16 4.84
C LYS A 7 6.75 -10.89 5.58
N LEU A 8 7.09 -9.81 4.86
CA LEU A 8 7.42 -8.50 5.47
C LEU A 8 6.17 -7.77 5.98
N ILE A 9 5.00 -8.07 5.42
CA ILE A 9 3.72 -7.44 5.77
C ILE A 9 2.96 -8.35 6.74
N SER A 10 3.07 -8.06 8.04
CA SER A 10 2.27 -8.78 9.04
C SER A 10 0.83 -8.29 9.06
N PHE A 11 -0.12 -9.21 9.28
CA PHE A 11 -1.54 -8.86 9.42
C PHE A 11 -1.80 -7.97 10.63
N GLU A 12 -1.12 -8.22 11.75
CA GLU A 12 -1.22 -7.42 12.97
C GLU A 12 -0.89 -5.94 12.69
N LYS A 13 0.29 -5.64 12.11
CA LYS A 13 0.68 -4.26 11.78
C LYS A 13 -0.24 -3.64 10.74
N LEU A 14 -0.69 -4.42 9.77
CA LEU A 14 -1.63 -3.96 8.76
C LEU A 14 -2.98 -3.57 9.39
N ILE A 15 -3.51 -4.40 10.28
CA ILE A 15 -4.74 -4.10 11.04
C ILE A 15 -4.55 -2.84 11.89
N ASP A 16 -3.43 -2.72 12.59
CA ASP A 16 -3.13 -1.55 13.42
C ASP A 16 -2.99 -0.27 12.61
N SER A 17 -2.45 -0.35 11.39
CA SER A 17 -2.42 0.79 10.47
C SER A 17 -3.82 1.34 10.22
N PHE A 18 -4.83 0.48 10.10
CA PHE A 18 -6.21 0.92 9.86
C PHE A 18 -6.92 1.47 11.08
N LYS A 19 -6.34 1.30 12.28
CA LYS A 19 -6.81 1.97 13.50
C LYS A 19 -6.13 3.32 13.73
N ASN A 20 -5.00 3.57 13.07
CA ASN A 20 -4.25 4.80 13.26
C ASN A 20 -4.93 5.95 12.50
N GLN A 21 -5.73 6.74 13.21
CA GLN A 21 -6.46 7.88 12.66
C GLN A 21 -5.56 8.89 11.93
N ASN A 22 -4.28 9.00 12.29
CA ASN A 22 -3.34 9.93 11.67
C ASN A 22 -2.91 9.53 10.25
N LEU A 23 -3.19 8.30 9.81
CA LEU A 23 -2.88 7.83 8.46
C LEU A 23 -3.96 8.18 7.45
N PHE A 24 -5.13 8.64 7.91
CA PHE A 24 -6.29 8.82 7.06
C PHE A 24 -6.46 10.28 6.64
N GLU A 25 -6.68 10.47 5.35
CA GLU A 25 -7.01 11.75 4.76
C GLU A 25 -8.53 11.86 4.59
N ASP A 26 -9.07 13.03 4.89
CA ASP A 26 -10.43 13.39 4.50
C ASP A 26 -10.49 13.59 2.98
N PHE A 27 -11.55 13.09 2.35
CA PHE A 27 -11.73 13.32 0.93
C PHE A 27 -11.95 14.81 0.63
N ASN A 28 -11.22 15.42 -0.30
CA ASN A 28 -11.45 16.82 -0.73
C ASN A 28 -12.83 16.99 -1.42
N LEU A 29 -13.40 18.20 -1.37
CA LEU A 29 -14.73 18.53 -1.95
C LEU A 29 -14.73 18.44 -3.49
N TYR A 30 -15.12 17.29 -4.01
CA TYR A 30 -15.50 17.05 -5.40
C TYR A 30 -16.80 16.22 -5.40
N HIS A 31 -17.63 16.30 -6.44
CA HIS A 31 -18.97 15.67 -6.41
C HIS A 31 -18.93 14.15 -6.16
N GLU A 32 -17.90 13.45 -6.68
CA GLU A 32 -17.70 12.00 -6.48
C GLU A 32 -17.30 11.64 -5.04
N THR A 33 -16.68 12.55 -4.29
CA THR A 33 -16.25 12.30 -2.92
C THR A 33 -17.34 12.52 -1.87
N TYR A 34 -18.45 13.18 -2.25
CA TYR A 34 -19.56 13.43 -1.34
C TYR A 34 -20.25 12.12 -0.91
N ALA A 35 -20.45 11.19 -1.85
CA ALA A 35 -21.00 9.88 -1.55
C ALA A 35 -20.10 9.06 -0.60
N LEU A 36 -18.77 9.16 -0.78
CA LEU A 36 -17.79 8.51 0.08
C LEU A 36 -17.78 9.09 1.50
N ARG A 37 -17.89 10.42 1.63
CA ARG A 37 -18.05 11.09 2.93
C ARG A 37 -19.35 10.68 3.63
N GLN A 38 -20.47 10.66 2.93
CA GLN A 38 -21.75 10.19 3.49
C GLN A 38 -21.68 8.74 3.95
N ALA A 39 -20.94 7.91 3.21
CA ALA A 39 -20.68 6.53 3.54
C ALA A 39 -19.63 6.36 4.66
N LYS A 40 -19.08 7.44 5.22
CA LYS A 40 -17.99 7.42 6.22
C LYS A 40 -16.81 6.55 5.78
N VAL A 41 -16.46 6.62 4.50
CA VAL A 41 -15.26 5.98 3.99
C VAL A 41 -14.07 6.85 4.38
N ALA A 42 -12.99 6.22 4.81
CA ALA A 42 -11.69 6.85 5.02
C ALA A 42 -10.72 6.40 3.92
N LYS A 43 -9.73 7.23 3.62
CA LYS A 43 -8.73 6.96 2.59
C LYS A 43 -7.32 7.11 3.16
N THR A 44 -6.41 6.25 2.74
CA THR A 44 -4.97 6.39 3.00
C THR A 44 -4.17 5.96 1.77
N SER A 45 -2.98 6.53 1.56
CA SER A 45 -2.13 6.16 0.44
C SER A 45 -1.43 4.82 0.69
N ASP A 46 -1.20 4.02 -0.35
CA ASP A 46 -0.46 2.75 -0.22
C ASP A 46 0.95 2.99 0.35
N SER A 47 1.56 4.11 -0.04
CA SER A 47 2.86 4.54 0.47
C SER A 47 2.85 4.78 1.97
N ASP A 48 1.82 5.44 2.51
CA ASP A 48 1.79 5.75 3.94
C ASP A 48 1.47 4.52 4.78
N ILE A 49 0.63 3.61 4.29
CA ILE A 49 0.47 2.27 4.89
C ILE A 49 1.83 1.56 4.93
N LEU A 50 2.56 1.49 3.81
CA LEU A 50 3.86 0.84 3.74
C LEU A 50 4.89 1.49 4.68
N LYS A 51 4.94 2.83 4.77
CA LYS A 51 5.83 3.53 5.72
C LYS A 51 5.58 3.11 7.15
N PHE A 52 4.31 2.88 7.49
CA PHE A 52 3.89 2.54 8.84
C PHE A 52 4.17 1.07 9.19
N ILE A 53 3.88 0.14 8.27
CA ILE A 53 3.95 -1.29 8.58
C ILE A 53 5.32 -1.93 8.34
N LEU A 54 6.10 -1.39 7.40
CA LEU A 54 7.42 -1.95 7.09
C LEU A 54 8.43 -1.63 8.19
N PRO A 55 9.43 -2.51 8.40
CA PRO A 55 10.58 -2.19 9.26
C PRO A 55 11.21 -0.84 8.86
N PRO A 56 11.62 0.03 9.81
CA PRO A 56 12.16 1.36 9.52
C PRO A 56 13.31 1.37 8.52
N GLU A 57 14.15 0.34 8.56
CA GLU A 57 15.31 0.16 7.69
C GLU A 57 14.88 -0.09 6.24
N ILE A 58 13.81 -0.87 6.05
CA ILE A 58 13.24 -1.16 4.73
C ILE A 58 12.47 0.07 4.23
N SER A 59 11.66 0.69 5.09
CA SER A 59 10.88 1.89 4.79
C SER A 59 11.79 3.04 4.32
N LYS A 60 12.83 3.40 5.10
CA LYS A 60 13.78 4.46 4.75
C LYS A 60 14.42 4.22 3.38
N LYS A 61 14.80 2.96 3.09
CA LYS A 61 15.43 2.58 1.82
C LYS A 61 14.46 2.64 0.64
N MET A 62 13.23 2.17 0.84
CA MET A 62 12.21 2.15 -0.21
C MET A 62 11.83 3.57 -0.65
N PHE A 63 11.65 4.49 0.31
CA PHE A 63 11.23 5.86 0.01
C PHE A 63 12.39 6.81 -0.31
N GLY A 64 13.58 6.63 0.29
CA GLY A 64 14.76 7.45 -0.02
C GLY A 64 15.32 7.20 -1.42
N LEU A 65 15.17 5.99 -1.96
CA LEU A 65 15.71 5.61 -3.27
C LEU A 65 14.64 5.52 -4.36
N GLY A 66 13.46 6.16 -4.19
CA GLY A 66 12.36 6.29 -5.18
C GLY A 66 12.26 5.18 -6.25
N ASN A 67 12.28 3.92 -5.80
CA ASN A 67 12.52 2.78 -6.67
C ASN A 67 11.23 2.28 -7.31
N LEU A 68 11.37 1.73 -8.53
CA LEU A 68 10.38 0.88 -9.23
C LEU A 68 9.82 -0.26 -8.34
N ASN A 69 10.57 -0.65 -7.30
CA ASN A 69 10.16 -1.61 -6.28
C ASN A 69 8.87 -1.22 -5.53
N LEU A 70 8.46 0.06 -5.55
CA LEU A 70 7.19 0.47 -4.96
C LEU A 70 6.00 -0.29 -5.58
N LEU A 71 6.02 -0.60 -6.88
CA LEU A 71 4.93 -1.33 -7.54
C LEU A 71 4.82 -2.78 -7.04
N ALA A 72 5.95 -3.46 -6.82
CA ALA A 72 5.98 -4.80 -6.25
C ALA A 72 5.48 -4.80 -4.78
N PHE A 73 5.86 -3.79 -4.00
CA PHE A 73 5.34 -3.60 -2.63
C PHE A 73 3.85 -3.24 -2.62
N ILE A 74 3.37 -2.44 -3.58
CA ILE A 74 1.94 -2.13 -3.74
C ILE A 74 1.17 -3.40 -4.10
N PHE A 75 1.68 -4.24 -5.00
CA PHE A 75 1.05 -5.51 -5.33
C PHE A 75 0.95 -6.40 -4.09
N ALA A 76 2.06 -6.59 -3.38
CA ALA A 76 2.11 -7.40 -2.15
C ALA A 76 1.19 -6.83 -1.06
N LEU A 77 1.16 -5.51 -0.88
CA LEU A 77 0.26 -4.83 0.04
C LEU A 77 -1.20 -5.08 -0.32
N ARG A 78 -1.60 -4.81 -1.57
CA ARG A 78 -3.00 -4.97 -2.01
C ARG A 78 -3.45 -6.42 -1.96
N HIS A 79 -2.56 -7.36 -2.26
CA HIS A 79 -2.81 -8.80 -2.04
C HIS A 79 -3.08 -9.07 -0.55
N LYS A 80 -2.25 -8.55 0.36
CA LYS A 80 -2.46 -8.70 1.82
C LYS A 80 -3.73 -8.02 2.32
N ILE A 81 -4.07 -6.84 1.82
CA ILE A 81 -5.32 -6.17 2.21
C ILE A 81 -6.52 -6.97 1.68
N LEU A 82 -6.45 -7.55 0.48
CA LEU A 82 -7.52 -8.40 -0.04
C LEU A 82 -7.70 -9.68 0.79
N PHE A 83 -6.60 -10.33 1.16
CA PHE A 83 -6.60 -11.47 2.07
C PHE A 83 -7.27 -11.09 3.40
N LEU A 84 -6.86 -9.96 3.99
CA LEU A 84 -7.43 -9.43 5.22
C LEU A 84 -8.93 -9.11 5.08
N ASN A 85 -9.34 -8.47 3.97
CA ASN A 85 -10.74 -8.18 3.68
C ASN A 85 -11.59 -9.46 3.62
N SER A 86 -11.03 -10.52 3.03
CA SER A 86 -11.65 -11.84 2.95
C SER A 86 -11.80 -12.48 4.33
N MET A 87 -10.80 -12.31 5.22
CA MET A 87 -10.93 -12.71 6.62
C MET A 87 -12.08 -11.96 7.33
N PHE A 88 -12.23 -10.65 7.10
CA PHE A 88 -13.37 -9.89 7.64
C PHE A 88 -14.71 -10.32 7.05
N HIS A 89 -14.75 -10.70 5.77
CA HIS A 89 -15.94 -11.28 5.15
C HIS A 89 -16.31 -12.58 5.87
N LEU A 90 -15.35 -13.48 6.09
CA LEU A 90 -15.58 -14.73 6.82
C LEU A 90 -16.03 -14.48 8.28
N SER A 91 -15.42 -13.52 8.97
CA SER A 91 -15.83 -13.12 10.33
C SER A 91 -17.25 -12.58 10.37
N SER A 92 -17.69 -11.84 9.34
CA SER A 92 -19.07 -11.35 9.25
C SER A 92 -20.07 -12.50 9.13
N ILE A 93 -19.77 -13.53 8.32
CA ILE A 93 -20.61 -14.73 8.17
C ILE A 93 -20.65 -15.50 9.49
N LYS A 94 -19.50 -15.64 10.17
CA LYS A 94 -19.43 -16.27 11.49
C LYS A 94 -20.29 -15.55 12.51
N HIS A 95 -20.22 -14.21 12.56
CA HIS A 95 -21.02 -13.40 13.48
C HIS A 95 -22.53 -13.49 13.20
N LYS A 96 -22.92 -13.72 11.94
CA LYS A 96 -24.32 -13.97 11.57
C LYS A 96 -24.83 -15.36 11.94
N ASN A 97 -23.96 -16.27 12.40
CA ASN A 97 -24.25 -17.72 12.51
C ASN A 97 -24.80 -18.30 11.18
N SER A 98 -24.28 -17.81 10.06
CA SER A 98 -24.79 -18.20 8.74
C SER A 98 -24.33 -19.62 8.37
N PRO A 99 -25.21 -20.44 7.76
CA PRO A 99 -24.85 -21.80 7.33
C PRO A 99 -23.79 -21.81 6.22
N LEU A 100 -23.56 -20.68 5.55
CA LEU A 100 -22.58 -20.53 4.48
C LEU A 100 -21.13 -20.43 4.97
N PHE A 101 -20.90 -20.36 6.28
CA PHE A 101 -19.55 -20.20 6.84
C PHE A 101 -18.56 -21.23 6.29
N GLN A 102 -18.93 -22.51 6.33
CA GLN A 102 -18.03 -23.58 5.90
C GLN A 102 -17.76 -23.51 4.39
N GLN A 103 -18.79 -23.26 3.58
CA GLN A 103 -18.64 -23.08 2.15
C GLN A 103 -17.71 -21.91 1.80
N THR A 104 -17.96 -20.72 2.35
CA THR A 104 -17.16 -19.53 2.04
C THR A 104 -15.73 -19.64 2.56
N LYS A 105 -15.52 -20.33 3.69
CA LYS A 105 -14.18 -20.68 4.17
C LYS A 105 -13.43 -21.51 3.14
N ASP A 106 -14.06 -22.56 2.62
CA ASP A 106 -13.43 -23.46 1.65
C ASP A 106 -13.16 -22.73 0.33
N GLU A 107 -14.07 -21.86 -0.13
CA GLU A 107 -13.87 -20.99 -1.30
C GLU A 107 -12.64 -20.07 -1.13
N PHE A 108 -12.47 -19.43 0.04
CA PHE A 108 -11.28 -18.60 0.29
C PHE A 108 -9.98 -19.41 0.40
N CYS A 109 -10.04 -20.62 0.96
CA CYS A 109 -8.87 -21.52 0.98
C CYS A 109 -8.45 -21.95 -0.42
N VAL A 110 -9.38 -22.07 -1.38
CA VAL A 110 -9.03 -22.33 -2.79
C VAL A 110 -8.26 -21.15 -3.39
N VAL A 111 -8.63 -19.92 -3.06
CA VAL A 111 -7.99 -18.71 -3.61
C VAL A 111 -6.63 -18.42 -2.96
N PHE A 112 -6.56 -18.48 -1.64
CA PHE A 112 -5.40 -18.03 -0.86
C PHE A 112 -4.56 -19.18 -0.29
N GLY A 113 -4.95 -20.43 -0.51
CA GLY A 113 -4.32 -21.61 0.08
C GLY A 113 -4.80 -21.92 1.51
N GLU A 114 -4.34 -23.05 2.04
CA GLU A 114 -4.73 -23.53 3.38
C GLU A 114 -4.29 -22.56 4.50
N GLU A 115 -3.23 -21.79 4.28
CA GLU A 115 -2.75 -20.76 5.20
C GLU A 115 -3.81 -19.68 5.49
N PHE A 116 -4.81 -19.52 4.62
CA PHE A 116 -5.92 -18.60 4.86
C PHE A 116 -6.60 -18.82 6.19
N PHE A 117 -6.97 -20.07 6.48
CA PHE A 117 -7.71 -20.37 7.70
C PHE A 117 -6.82 -20.36 8.94
N GLU A 118 -5.54 -20.70 8.78
CA GLU A 118 -4.54 -20.56 9.85
C GLU A 118 -4.40 -19.09 10.27
N GLN A 119 -4.24 -18.18 9.30
CA GLN A 119 -4.14 -16.74 9.55
C GLN A 119 -5.44 -16.18 10.13
N TYR A 120 -6.60 -16.66 9.68
CA TYR A 120 -7.89 -16.31 10.28
C TYR A 120 -7.96 -16.70 11.77
N CYS A 121 -7.49 -17.90 12.13
CA CYS A 121 -7.48 -18.36 13.51
C CYS A 121 -6.48 -17.58 14.38
N LEU A 122 -5.28 -17.32 13.86
CA LEU A 122 -4.23 -16.56 14.54
C LEU A 122 -4.69 -15.14 14.89
N ASN A 123 -5.42 -14.49 13.98
CA ASN A 123 -5.86 -13.09 14.12
C ASN A 123 -7.30 -12.94 14.63
N HIS A 124 -7.96 -14.03 15.09
CA HIS A 124 -9.41 -14.02 15.37
C HIS A 124 -9.88 -12.91 16.33
N ASN A 125 -9.04 -12.55 17.32
CA ASN A 125 -9.35 -11.48 18.26
C ASN A 125 -9.47 -10.13 17.57
N MET A 126 -8.55 -9.83 16.63
CA MET A 126 -8.53 -8.58 15.87
C MET A 126 -9.61 -8.54 14.76
N LEU A 127 -10.10 -9.71 14.36
CA LEU A 127 -11.18 -9.87 13.38
C LEU A 127 -12.58 -9.79 14.01
N GLY A 128 -12.69 -9.70 15.34
CA GLY A 128 -13.95 -9.53 16.05
C GLY A 128 -14.40 -8.07 16.15
N SER A 129 -15.72 -7.83 16.17
CA SER A 129 -16.29 -6.47 16.27
C SER A 129 -15.84 -5.72 17.54
N ASN A 130 -15.64 -6.44 18.65
CA ASN A 130 -15.13 -5.87 19.90
C ASN A 130 -13.76 -5.20 19.75
N TYR A 131 -12.90 -5.71 18.86
CA TYR A 131 -11.60 -5.09 18.61
C TYR A 131 -11.78 -3.67 18.03
N TRP A 132 -12.81 -3.45 17.24
CA TRP A 132 -13.03 -2.20 16.51
C TRP A 132 -13.88 -1.17 17.27
N GLY A 133 -14.22 -1.44 18.54
CA GLY A 133 -14.91 -0.49 19.42
C GLY A 133 -16.41 -0.30 19.16
N GLU A 134 -16.91 -0.69 17.98
CA GLU A 134 -18.33 -0.64 17.64
C GLU A 134 -18.95 -2.04 17.61
N ALA A 135 -19.90 -2.27 18.52
CA ALA A 135 -20.61 -3.55 18.58
C ALA A 135 -21.24 -3.87 17.22
N LYS A 136 -20.98 -5.07 16.71
CA LYS A 136 -21.49 -5.58 15.43
C LYS A 136 -20.99 -4.87 14.17
N GLN A 137 -19.89 -4.13 14.20
CA GLN A 137 -19.27 -3.61 12.98
C GLN A 137 -17.93 -4.27 12.67
N LEU A 138 -17.64 -4.42 11.38
CA LEU A 138 -16.35 -4.91 10.87
C LEU A 138 -15.88 -4.09 9.66
N PRO A 139 -14.55 -3.91 9.51
CA PRO A 139 -13.92 -3.28 8.34
C PRO A 139 -14.31 -3.87 6.99
N ILE A 140 -14.56 -3.00 6.02
CA ILE A 140 -14.51 -3.34 4.59
C ILE A 140 -13.41 -2.51 3.95
N PHE A 141 -12.62 -3.16 3.10
CA PHE A 141 -11.57 -2.52 2.34
C PHE A 141 -11.87 -2.51 0.84
N GLY A 142 -11.34 -1.50 0.17
CA GLY A 142 -11.14 -1.52 -1.28
C GLY A 142 -9.94 -0.66 -1.65
N PHE A 143 -9.61 -0.60 -2.93
CA PHE A 143 -8.42 0.11 -3.41
C PHE A 143 -8.70 0.76 -4.75
N SER A 144 -7.96 1.82 -5.04
CA SER A 144 -8.04 2.56 -6.30
C SER A 144 -6.64 3.00 -6.72
N ALA A 145 -6.51 3.74 -7.81
CA ALA A 145 -5.23 4.34 -8.19
C ALA A 145 -4.63 5.26 -7.09
N ILE A 146 -5.47 5.81 -6.21
CA ILE A 146 -5.07 6.80 -5.20
C ILE A 146 -4.83 6.21 -3.80
N GLY A 147 -4.93 4.89 -3.65
CA GLY A 147 -4.61 4.18 -2.39
C GLY A 147 -5.72 3.26 -1.90
N CYS A 148 -5.71 2.99 -0.59
CA CYS A 148 -6.64 2.12 0.11
C CYS A 148 -7.81 2.92 0.68
N HIS A 149 -8.99 2.32 0.58
CA HIS A 149 -10.24 2.80 1.15
C HIS A 149 -10.70 1.84 2.24
N PHE A 150 -11.22 2.41 3.32
CA PHE A 150 -11.67 1.66 4.48
C PHE A 150 -12.98 2.23 5.00
N ALA A 151 -13.89 1.36 5.45
CA ALA A 151 -15.07 1.80 6.17
C ALA A 151 -15.55 0.74 7.17
N MET A 152 -16.06 1.20 8.31
CA MET A 152 -16.74 0.33 9.28
C MET A 152 -18.17 0.07 8.83
N ARG A 153 -18.60 -1.20 8.88
CA ARG A 153 -19.93 -1.64 8.44
C ARG A 153 -20.54 -2.66 9.38
N ASP A 154 -21.84 -2.50 9.64
CA ASP A 154 -22.61 -3.50 10.37
C ASP A 154 -22.48 -4.87 9.70
N VAL A 155 -22.21 -5.89 10.52
CA VAL A 155 -21.98 -7.25 10.04
C VAL A 155 -23.18 -7.79 9.28
N SER A 156 -24.41 -7.43 9.64
CA SER A 156 -25.66 -7.92 9.01
C SER A 156 -25.85 -7.42 7.57
N LEU A 157 -25.16 -6.36 7.17
CA LEU A 157 -25.32 -5.75 5.86
C LEU A 157 -24.46 -6.43 4.78
N CYS A 158 -24.86 -6.19 3.53
CA CYS A 158 -24.10 -6.55 2.36
C CYS A 158 -22.75 -5.84 2.36
N ARG A 159 -21.69 -6.60 2.10
CA ARG A 159 -20.31 -6.12 2.17
C ARG A 159 -19.73 -5.67 0.84
N ALA A 160 -20.58 -5.46 -0.17
CA ALA A 160 -20.16 -4.96 -1.47
C ALA A 160 -19.62 -3.54 -1.32
N PHE A 161 -18.46 -3.28 -1.92
CA PHE A 161 -17.79 -2.00 -1.85
C PHE A 161 -17.09 -1.70 -3.16
N ASP A 162 -17.32 -0.51 -3.70
CA ASP A 162 -16.59 0.08 -4.82
C ASP A 162 -16.60 1.59 -4.59
N ALA A 163 -15.42 2.22 -4.61
CA ALA A 163 -15.30 3.63 -4.25
C ALA A 163 -16.00 4.56 -5.25
N TYR A 164 -16.33 4.08 -6.45
CA TYR A 164 -16.93 4.89 -7.52
C TYR A 164 -18.44 4.66 -7.61
N HIS A 165 -18.90 3.41 -7.48
CA HIS A 165 -20.27 3.03 -7.78
C HIS A 165 -21.03 2.42 -6.60
N ILE A 166 -20.34 1.83 -5.62
CA ILE A 166 -20.95 1.11 -4.48
C ILE A 166 -20.26 1.53 -3.17
N PRO A 167 -20.36 2.80 -2.75
CA PRO A 167 -19.67 3.27 -1.54
C PRO A 167 -20.17 2.56 -0.27
N TYR A 168 -21.42 2.08 -0.29
CA TYR A 168 -21.99 1.16 0.69
C TYR A 168 -23.34 0.59 0.19
N CYS A 169 -23.67 -0.63 0.64
CA CYS A 169 -24.99 -1.23 0.43
C CYS A 169 -25.77 -1.30 1.76
N LYS A 170 -27.08 -0.99 1.73
CA LYS A 170 -27.97 -1.03 2.90
C LYS A 170 -28.75 -2.34 3.04
N ASN A 171 -28.59 -3.28 2.11
CA ASN A 171 -29.36 -4.52 2.14
C ASN A 171 -28.81 -5.46 3.22
N VAL A 172 -29.70 -6.01 4.04
CA VAL A 172 -29.37 -7.09 4.99
C VAL A 172 -29.18 -8.39 4.20
N THR A 173 -28.20 -9.21 4.59
CA THR A 173 -27.93 -10.51 3.96
C THR A 173 -27.36 -11.51 4.96
N THR A 174 -27.64 -12.80 4.75
CA THR A 174 -27.03 -13.92 5.47
C THR A 174 -25.70 -14.37 4.86
N ASP A 175 -25.41 -13.97 3.63
CA ASP A 175 -24.13 -14.19 2.93
C ASP A 175 -23.19 -12.97 3.12
N VAL A 176 -22.04 -12.93 2.43
CA VAL A 176 -21.17 -11.76 2.30
C VAL A 176 -21.86 -10.64 1.52
N PHE A 177 -22.48 -11.00 0.39
CA PHE A 177 -23.16 -10.06 -0.50
C PHE A 177 -24.67 -10.36 -0.56
N CYS A 178 -25.50 -9.36 -0.85
CA CYS A 178 -26.91 -9.58 -1.14
C CYS A 178 -27.10 -10.02 -2.60
N GLU A 179 -28.29 -10.49 -2.96
CA GLU A 179 -28.63 -10.93 -4.33
C GLU A 179 -28.25 -9.92 -5.42
N GLN A 180 -28.45 -8.62 -5.16
CA GLN A 180 -28.10 -7.55 -6.10
C GLN A 180 -26.59 -7.45 -6.38
N HIS A 181 -25.75 -7.87 -5.43
CA HIS A 181 -24.29 -7.77 -5.49
C HIS A 181 -23.61 -9.14 -5.52
N LYS A 182 -24.33 -10.20 -5.95
CA LYS A 182 -23.76 -11.55 -6.07
C LYS A 182 -22.57 -11.62 -7.03
N HIS A 183 -22.50 -10.69 -7.99
CA HIS A 183 -21.41 -10.56 -8.95
C HIS A 183 -20.13 -9.97 -8.34
N GLU A 184 -20.17 -9.50 -7.09
CA GLU A 184 -19.00 -8.97 -6.38
C GLU A 184 -18.12 -10.08 -5.74
N LYS A 185 -18.50 -11.35 -5.90
CA LYS A 185 -17.68 -12.51 -5.51
C LYS A 185 -16.46 -12.66 -6.42
N PHE A 186 -15.41 -11.89 -6.15
CA PHE A 186 -14.17 -11.91 -6.93
C PHE A 186 -13.46 -13.28 -6.97
N TRP A 187 -13.79 -14.17 -6.02
CA TRP A 187 -13.24 -15.52 -5.90
C TRP A 187 -13.93 -16.56 -6.79
N HIS A 188 -14.90 -16.16 -7.62
CA HIS A 188 -15.42 -17.01 -8.68
C HIS A 188 -14.50 -16.97 -9.92
N GLU A 189 -14.38 -18.09 -10.63
CA GLU A 189 -13.47 -18.26 -11.79
C GLU A 189 -13.71 -17.21 -12.89
N THR A 190 -14.97 -16.84 -13.13
CA THR A 190 -15.36 -15.88 -14.16
C THR A 190 -16.01 -14.66 -13.54
N ILE A 191 -15.37 -13.50 -13.65
CA ILE A 191 -15.99 -12.22 -13.29
C ILE A 191 -17.00 -11.83 -14.38
N SER A 192 -18.22 -11.48 -13.97
CA SER A 192 -19.24 -10.99 -14.90
C SER A 192 -18.97 -9.54 -15.32
N ILE A 193 -19.50 -9.14 -16.47
CA ILE A 193 -19.31 -7.79 -17.02
C ILE A 193 -19.85 -6.73 -16.06
N GLU A 194 -20.95 -7.07 -15.39
CA GLU A 194 -21.68 -6.27 -14.40
C GLU A 194 -20.90 -6.06 -13.09
N ALA A 195 -19.81 -6.80 -12.86
CA ALA A 195 -19.00 -6.62 -11.67
C ALA A 195 -18.34 -5.25 -11.61
N SER A 196 -18.25 -4.72 -10.39
CA SER A 196 -17.59 -3.45 -10.12
C SER A 196 -16.10 -3.44 -10.49
N ILE A 197 -15.53 -2.23 -10.52
CA ILE A 197 -14.09 -2.05 -10.73
C ILE A 197 -13.33 -2.69 -9.56
N GLN A 198 -13.84 -2.54 -8.33
CA GLN A 198 -13.23 -3.15 -7.15
C GLN A 198 -13.16 -4.68 -7.26
N THR A 199 -14.21 -5.34 -7.76
CA THR A 199 -14.20 -6.80 -7.93
C THR A 199 -13.19 -7.25 -8.98
N LYS A 200 -13.11 -6.55 -10.12
CA LYS A 200 -12.11 -6.79 -11.18
C LYS A 200 -10.67 -6.61 -10.65
N MET A 201 -10.43 -5.55 -9.89
CA MET A 201 -9.14 -5.31 -9.24
C MET A 201 -8.82 -6.39 -8.20
N SER A 202 -9.82 -6.83 -7.43
CA SER A 202 -9.65 -7.86 -6.41
C SER A 202 -9.19 -9.18 -7.03
N GLN A 203 -9.79 -9.61 -8.14
CA GLN A 203 -9.32 -10.82 -8.84
C GLN A 203 -7.90 -10.66 -9.40
N PHE A 204 -7.54 -9.47 -9.91
CA PHE A 204 -6.17 -9.20 -10.36
C PHE A 204 -5.14 -9.40 -9.23
N TYR A 205 -5.38 -8.82 -8.05
CA TYR A 205 -4.46 -8.93 -6.91
C TYR A 205 -4.56 -10.26 -6.16
N ALA A 206 -5.68 -11.00 -6.27
CA ALA A 206 -5.81 -12.35 -5.73
C ALA A 206 -4.89 -13.34 -6.47
N ASN A 207 -4.80 -13.21 -7.80
CA ASN A 207 -3.98 -14.10 -8.62
C ASN A 207 -2.49 -13.71 -8.53
N THR A 208 -1.73 -14.49 -7.77
CA THR A 208 -0.28 -14.28 -7.58
C THR A 208 0.52 -14.39 -8.87
N ASN A 209 0.01 -15.07 -9.92
CA ASN A 209 0.68 -15.13 -11.22
C ASN A 209 0.68 -13.77 -11.92
N ASN A 210 -0.22 -12.85 -11.57
CA ASN A 210 -0.16 -11.49 -12.11
C ASN A 210 1.05 -10.70 -11.58
N PHE A 211 1.72 -11.20 -10.53
CA PHE A 211 3.00 -10.66 -10.07
C PHE A 211 4.14 -10.91 -11.08
N SER A 212 4.08 -11.95 -11.91
CA SER A 212 5.11 -12.21 -12.94
C SER A 212 4.89 -11.43 -14.24
N GLN A 213 3.80 -10.66 -14.34
CA GLN A 213 3.62 -9.69 -15.45
C GLN A 213 4.58 -8.50 -15.33
N PHE A 214 5.25 -8.33 -14.19
CA PHE A 214 6.44 -7.51 -14.06
C PHE A 214 7.63 -8.34 -14.54
N ASP A 215 8.37 -7.86 -15.56
CA ASP A 215 9.49 -8.57 -16.17
C ASP A 215 10.41 -9.21 -15.10
N GLU A 216 10.39 -10.54 -15.03
CA GLU A 216 10.92 -11.32 -13.92
C GLU A 216 12.45 -11.19 -13.86
N GLU A 217 13.11 -10.99 -15.00
CA GLU A 217 14.55 -10.78 -15.10
C GLU A 217 14.96 -9.38 -14.64
N SER A 218 14.22 -8.33 -15.04
CA SER A 218 14.38 -6.97 -14.50
C SER A 218 14.10 -6.90 -13.00
N LEU A 219 13.06 -7.58 -12.52
CA LEU A 219 12.69 -7.59 -11.11
C LEU A 219 13.70 -8.39 -10.26
N LYS A 220 14.21 -9.51 -10.78
CA LYS A 220 15.28 -10.32 -10.16
C LYS A 220 16.61 -9.59 -10.17
N GLN A 221 16.98 -8.89 -11.24
CA GLN A 221 18.15 -8.00 -11.26
C GLN A 221 17.98 -6.82 -10.31
N LEU A 222 16.79 -6.18 -10.23
CA LEU A 222 16.51 -5.09 -9.30
C LEU A 222 16.61 -5.53 -7.84
N ILE A 223 16.09 -6.71 -7.50
CA ILE A 223 16.13 -7.26 -6.15
C ILE A 223 17.51 -7.80 -5.80
N ASN A 224 18.19 -8.48 -6.74
CA ASN A 224 19.58 -8.91 -6.54
C ASN A 224 20.52 -7.71 -6.44
N ASN A 225 20.33 -6.65 -7.23
CA ASN A 225 21.06 -5.40 -7.08
C ASN A 225 20.73 -4.75 -5.73
N PHE A 226 19.46 -4.70 -5.33
CA PHE A 226 19.06 -4.20 -4.01
C PHE A 226 19.77 -4.94 -2.86
N PHE A 227 19.86 -6.27 -2.90
CA PHE A 227 20.56 -7.07 -1.88
C PHE A 227 22.10 -7.04 -2.03
N HIS A 228 22.63 -6.96 -3.25
CA HIS A 228 24.07 -6.80 -3.49
C HIS A 228 24.56 -5.45 -2.97
N TYR A 229 23.81 -4.36 -3.22
CA TYR A 229 24.06 -3.06 -2.63
C TYR A 229 23.83 -3.09 -1.11
N PHE A 230 22.87 -3.85 -0.60
CA PHE A 230 22.65 -4.04 0.84
C PHE A 230 23.88 -4.61 1.56
N GLU A 231 24.50 -5.66 1.02
CA GLU A 231 25.74 -6.25 1.59
C GLU A 231 26.96 -5.33 1.41
N SER A 232 27.02 -4.61 0.28
CA SER A 232 28.09 -3.63 0.01
C SER A 232 28.01 -2.44 0.97
N SER A 233 26.81 -1.92 1.23
CA SER A 233 26.57 -0.74 2.08
C SER A 233 26.75 -1.02 3.58
N PHE A 234 26.53 -2.26 4.02
CA PHE A 234 26.73 -2.66 5.41
C PHE A 234 28.19 -3.00 5.74
N LYS A 235 29.02 -3.32 4.73
CA LYS A 235 30.48 -3.42 4.90
C LYS A 235 31.17 -2.05 5.01
N PHE A 236 30.50 -0.97 4.62
CA PHE A 236 30.95 0.41 4.83
C PHE A 236 30.11 1.06 5.94
N SER A 237 30.34 0.63 7.18
CA SER A 237 29.93 1.37 8.37
C SER A 237 30.48 2.81 8.30
N ALA A 238 29.57 3.79 8.27
CA ALA A 238 29.78 5.23 8.14
C ALA A 238 30.43 5.67 6.80
N PRO A 239 29.81 6.55 6.00
CA PRO A 239 30.57 7.24 4.97
C PRO A 239 31.62 8.07 5.69
N GLU A 240 32.89 7.70 5.53
CA GLU A 240 33.98 8.61 5.85
C GLU A 240 33.70 9.91 5.06
N LEU A 241 33.47 11.01 5.78
CA LEU A 241 33.49 12.38 5.25
C LEU A 241 34.84 12.61 4.56
N ARG A 242 35.02 12.17 3.30
CA ARG A 242 36.34 12.22 2.65
C ARG A 242 36.34 12.68 1.20
N ASP A 243 35.20 12.80 0.53
CA ASP A 243 35.18 13.30 -0.85
C ASP A 243 34.58 14.71 -0.94
N THR A 244 35.40 15.69 -0.57
CA THR A 244 35.07 17.13 -0.66
C THR A 244 34.78 17.59 -2.08
N GLU A 245 35.34 16.93 -3.10
CA GLU A 245 35.07 17.28 -4.50
C GLU A 245 33.68 16.81 -4.92
N LYS A 246 33.30 15.59 -4.54
CA LYS A 246 31.94 15.08 -4.79
C LYS A 246 30.86 15.96 -4.13
N ILE A 247 31.11 16.45 -2.91
CA ILE A 247 30.20 17.40 -2.24
C ILE A 247 30.10 18.71 -3.02
N LYS A 248 31.22 19.27 -3.51
CA LYS A 248 31.19 20.49 -4.33
C LYS A 248 30.39 20.30 -5.61
N ASP A 249 30.52 19.15 -6.28
CA ASP A 249 29.76 18.84 -7.49
C ASP A 249 28.25 18.77 -7.21
N MET A 250 27.85 18.14 -6.10
CA MET A 250 26.45 18.10 -5.67
C MET A 250 25.88 19.48 -5.32
N LEU A 251 26.66 20.31 -4.62
CA LEU A 251 26.28 21.69 -4.31
C LEU A 251 26.11 22.49 -5.60
N LYS A 252 27.05 22.37 -6.53
CA LYS A 252 27.01 23.04 -7.84
C LYS A 252 25.82 22.58 -8.67
N PHE A 253 25.47 21.30 -8.64
CA PHE A 253 24.30 20.76 -9.32
C PHE A 253 23.01 21.49 -8.91
N TYR A 254 22.90 21.83 -7.62
CA TYR A 254 21.78 22.60 -7.07
C TYR A 254 22.02 24.11 -6.97
N SER A 255 23.11 24.60 -7.57
CA SER A 255 23.50 26.01 -7.51
C SER A 255 23.69 26.56 -6.09
N PHE A 256 24.08 25.71 -5.13
CA PHE A 256 24.54 26.14 -3.81
C PHE A 256 26.04 26.45 -3.84
N SER A 257 26.43 27.48 -3.08
CA SER A 257 27.82 27.89 -2.92
C SER A 257 28.56 27.11 -1.84
N SER A 258 27.85 26.64 -0.81
CA SER A 258 28.44 25.90 0.31
C SER A 258 27.39 25.05 1.05
N LEU A 259 27.87 24.13 1.91
CA LEU A 259 26.98 23.40 2.84
C LEU A 259 26.38 24.33 3.89
N GLU A 260 27.09 25.40 4.25
CA GLU A 260 26.66 26.42 5.20
C GLU A 260 25.43 27.18 4.69
N GLU A 261 25.35 27.46 3.39
CA GLU A 261 24.16 28.04 2.75
C GLU A 261 22.93 27.15 2.96
N ILE A 262 23.07 25.83 2.76
CA ILE A 262 21.96 24.90 2.95
C ILE A 262 21.55 24.80 4.43
N LYS A 263 22.52 24.89 5.35
CA LYS A 263 22.24 24.89 6.81
C LYS A 263 21.52 26.17 7.25
N GLN A 264 21.81 27.31 6.65
CA GLN A 264 21.20 28.61 7.00
C GLN A 264 19.76 28.74 6.48
N ASP A 265 19.50 28.32 5.25
CA ASP A 265 18.17 28.43 4.62
C ASP A 265 17.20 27.32 5.03
N GLY A 266 17.73 26.31 5.75
CA GLY A 266 17.02 25.11 6.16
C GLY A 266 16.72 24.22 4.95
N GLY A 267 16.68 22.89 5.15
CA GLY A 267 16.48 21.91 4.06
C GLY A 267 15.25 22.12 3.15
N ASN A 268 14.40 23.10 3.44
CA ASN A 268 13.33 23.61 2.58
C ASN A 268 13.83 24.14 1.23
N GLU A 269 14.92 24.90 1.19
CA GLU A 269 15.44 25.45 -0.07
C GLU A 269 16.09 24.35 -0.94
N LEU A 270 16.83 23.45 -0.30
CA LEU A 270 17.35 22.24 -0.96
C LEU A 270 16.20 21.40 -1.54
N ARG A 271 15.12 21.22 -0.80
CA ARG A 271 13.91 20.53 -1.28
C ARG A 271 13.26 21.27 -2.44
N ARG A 272 13.16 22.61 -2.39
CA ARG A 272 12.58 23.41 -3.47
C ARG A 272 13.36 23.24 -4.78
N ARG A 273 14.69 23.38 -4.73
CA ARG A 273 15.57 23.22 -5.91
C ARG A 273 15.59 21.79 -6.43
N PHE A 274 15.51 20.78 -5.54
CA PHE A 274 15.29 19.39 -5.94
C PHE A 274 13.99 19.23 -6.73
N LEU A 275 12.85 19.73 -6.21
CA LEU A 275 11.56 19.60 -6.90
C LEU A 275 11.56 20.30 -8.27
N GLU A 276 12.26 21.42 -8.37
CA GLU A 276 12.42 22.18 -9.63
C GLU A 276 13.24 21.40 -10.66
N MET A 277 14.38 20.83 -10.25
CA MET A 277 15.22 19.95 -11.09
C MET A 277 14.49 18.66 -11.48
N ALA A 278 13.82 18.01 -10.52
CA ALA A 278 13.06 16.79 -10.75
C ALA A 278 11.92 17.02 -11.74
N LYS A 279 11.23 18.16 -11.65
CA LYS A 279 10.19 18.53 -12.62
C LYS A 279 10.76 18.72 -14.02
N ASN A 280 11.90 19.40 -14.16
CA ASN A 280 12.51 19.69 -15.46
C ASN A 280 13.12 18.46 -16.15
N HIS A 281 13.60 17.49 -15.36
CA HIS A 281 14.22 16.27 -15.88
C HIS A 281 13.28 15.06 -15.82
N HIS A 282 12.01 15.24 -15.49
CA HIS A 282 11.08 14.11 -15.34
C HIS A 282 10.91 13.35 -16.68
N PRO A 283 11.07 12.02 -16.71
CA PRO A 283 10.93 11.23 -17.92
C PRO A 283 9.58 11.40 -18.63
N ASP A 284 8.49 11.53 -17.86
CA ASP A 284 7.13 11.73 -18.39
C ASP A 284 6.93 13.02 -19.19
N ILE A 285 7.83 14.00 -19.07
CA ILE A 285 7.82 15.21 -19.91
C ILE A 285 8.92 15.19 -20.98
N GLY A 286 9.53 14.03 -21.23
CA GLY A 286 10.66 13.85 -22.15
C GLY A 286 12.03 14.22 -21.55
N GLY A 287 12.14 14.31 -20.23
CA GLY A 287 13.39 14.62 -19.53
C GLY A 287 14.35 13.42 -19.42
N SER A 288 15.62 13.69 -19.09
CA SER A 288 16.64 12.64 -18.94
C SER A 288 16.45 11.85 -17.65
N GLN A 289 16.25 10.53 -17.80
CA GLN A 289 16.14 9.60 -16.68
C GLN A 289 17.41 9.55 -15.82
N GLU A 290 18.59 9.73 -16.43
CA GLU A 290 19.87 9.77 -15.71
C GLU A 290 19.96 11.01 -14.82
N LEU A 291 19.64 12.19 -15.37
CA LEU A 291 19.66 13.46 -14.61
C LEU A 291 18.59 13.49 -13.51
N PHE A 292 17.43 12.88 -13.75
CA PHE A 292 16.39 12.74 -12.74
C PHE A 292 16.86 11.86 -11.56
N ARG A 293 17.53 10.75 -11.86
CA ARG A 293 18.13 9.88 -10.84
C ARG A 293 19.24 10.60 -10.07
N GLU A 294 20.15 11.24 -10.78
CA GLU A 294 21.28 11.99 -10.22
C GLU A 294 20.82 13.10 -9.28
N ALA A 295 19.81 13.88 -9.68
CA ALA A 295 19.17 14.87 -8.82
C ALA A 295 18.72 14.23 -7.49
N ARG A 296 17.97 13.13 -7.55
CA ARG A 296 17.48 12.48 -6.33
C ARG A 296 18.60 11.95 -5.44
N GLU A 297 19.63 11.35 -6.02
CA GLU A 297 20.79 10.84 -5.28
C GLU A 297 21.55 11.97 -4.57
N HIS A 298 21.79 13.08 -5.25
CA HIS A 298 22.43 14.26 -4.67
C HIS A 298 21.59 14.85 -3.53
N TYR A 299 20.27 14.91 -3.69
CA TYR A 299 19.36 15.44 -2.67
C TYR A 299 19.40 14.62 -1.37
N GLU A 300 19.27 13.30 -1.44
CA GLU A 300 19.29 12.46 -0.24
C GLU A 300 20.68 12.44 0.42
N TYR A 301 21.77 12.45 -0.35
CA TYR A 301 23.12 12.54 0.22
C TYR A 301 23.33 13.84 0.99
N LEU A 302 23.01 14.99 0.38
CA LEU A 302 23.12 16.30 1.03
C LEU A 302 22.24 16.37 2.29
N LYS A 303 21.03 15.83 2.24
CA LYS A 303 20.10 15.77 3.37
C LYS A 303 20.59 14.89 4.53
N GLU A 304 21.34 13.82 4.28
CA GLU A 304 21.91 12.98 5.33
C GLU A 304 23.10 13.65 6.06
N ILE A 305 23.86 14.50 5.36
CA ILE A 305 25.04 15.17 5.94
C ILE A 305 24.72 16.52 6.59
N ILE A 306 23.52 17.09 6.37
CA ILE A 306 23.06 18.29 7.06
C ILE A 306 22.51 17.86 8.44
N PRO A 307 23.15 18.26 9.56
CA PRO A 307 22.65 17.94 10.89
C PRO A 307 21.26 18.56 11.10
N LYS A 308 20.38 17.84 11.81
CA LYS A 308 19.10 18.38 12.29
C LYS A 308 19.30 19.49 13.31
#